data_AF-A0A914PTP8-F1
#
_entry.id   AF-A0A914PTP8-F1
#
_cell.length_a   1.000
_cell.length_b   1.000
_cell.length_c   1.000
_cell.angle_alpha   90.00
_cell.angle_beta   90.00
_cell.angle_gamma   90.00
#
_symmetry.space_group_name_H-M   'P 1'
#
loop_
_entity.id
_entity.type
_entity.pdbx_description
1 polymer ?
#
loop_
_entity_poly.entity_id
_entity_poly.type
_entity_poly.pdbx_seq_one_letter_code
_entity_poly.pdbx_strand_id
1 'polypeptide(L)'
;MAVDQHLHNLKVIDLLPKFCLEFVVNVNGQKVVILSEPLDEEEAKKRVASLQKFGHCRVVGGPDHVKTETVKAPAGINSCDLLKDQSKYFGRRPVATADIAQRLYTKAMTTYSRTETTKHPNDMKLSVWQLRANLLHFKKDDDIGFSPNMNFNEEKAKERGINRGDHPPIMPIGKPLSRFARYLSKEEIEVYHYICRRFLASSMPDYQYSNKVVMFEMGDGLMLPYLFAQHDVLGFTEVLPEYKVASPGDTVIAKLVPGAEFAYTVSIKEYPHQKFLLEHELLEKMEKYNVGTDGTIPNYIETMERDGYVKVDPKTRELKPTGLGIKMIEAYRGRECIPDMVEAKYREKFIQGIEEIASGKRDFVTFYNESMKDVYAHYKKFAAYLERYIEATKKELKPLVKEKNAHDSVMENEKKKAREEAEKKLKLEK
;
A
#
# COMPACT_ATOMS: atom_id res chain seq x y z
N MET A 1 -27.52 2.25 -5.14
CA MET A 1 -27.67 0.79 -5.30
C MET A 1 -26.36 0.01 -5.11
N ALA A 2 -25.22 0.42 -5.66
CA ALA A 2 -23.95 -0.31 -5.47
C ALA A 2 -23.31 -0.20 -4.08
N VAL A 3 -23.70 0.79 -3.26
CA VAL A 3 -23.09 1.08 -1.94
C VAL A 3 -23.84 0.40 -0.79
N ASP A 4 -25.16 0.22 -0.91
CA ASP A 4 -25.92 -0.63 0.02
C ASP A 4 -25.34 -2.04 0.05
N GLN A 5 -24.87 -2.54 -1.09
CA GLN A 5 -24.22 -3.84 -1.19
C GLN A 5 -22.91 -3.91 -0.39
N HIS A 6 -22.19 -2.81 -0.16
CA HIS A 6 -20.94 -2.81 0.60
C HIS A 6 -21.15 -2.80 2.12
N LEU A 7 -22.17 -2.09 2.60
CA LEU A 7 -22.61 -2.14 4.01
C LEU A 7 -23.37 -3.44 4.32
N HIS A 8 -24.11 -3.97 3.34
CA HIS A 8 -24.69 -5.31 3.44
C HIS A 8 -23.58 -6.36 3.43
N ASN A 9 -22.50 -6.20 2.64
CA ASN A 9 -21.31 -7.05 2.71
C ASN A 9 -20.66 -7.01 4.08
N LEU A 10 -20.57 -5.87 4.76
CA LEU A 10 -20.06 -5.80 6.14
C LEU A 10 -20.90 -6.61 7.15
N LYS A 11 -22.21 -6.76 6.92
CA LYS A 11 -23.10 -7.65 7.71
C LYS A 11 -23.18 -9.08 7.17
N VAL A 12 -22.83 -9.32 5.91
CA VAL A 12 -22.82 -10.63 5.24
C VAL A 12 -21.47 -11.35 5.39
N ILE A 13 -20.42 -10.66 5.82
CA ILE A 13 -19.13 -11.25 6.22
C ILE A 13 -19.30 -12.32 7.33
N ASP A 14 -20.39 -12.28 8.09
CA ASP A 14 -20.72 -13.28 9.11
C ASP A 14 -21.34 -14.59 8.58
N LEU A 15 -21.45 -14.81 7.25
CA LEU A 15 -22.26 -15.91 6.70
C LEU A 15 -21.57 -16.83 5.65
N LEU A 16 -20.25 -16.84 5.51
CA LEU A 16 -19.57 -17.81 4.64
C LEU A 16 -18.47 -18.62 5.37
N PRO A 17 -18.28 -19.91 5.01
CA PRO A 17 -17.43 -20.85 5.75
C PRO A 17 -16.01 -20.34 6.02
N LYS A 18 -15.54 -20.61 7.24
CA LYS A 18 -14.34 -20.01 7.84
C LYS A 18 -13.06 -20.80 7.64
N PHE A 19 -13.07 -21.95 6.96
CA PHE A 19 -11.90 -22.84 6.96
C PHE A 19 -11.49 -23.31 5.56
N CYS A 20 -10.22 -23.67 5.40
CA CYS A 20 -9.70 -24.44 4.28
C CYS A 20 -8.70 -25.49 4.77
N LEU A 21 -8.39 -26.43 3.88
CA LEU A 21 -7.30 -27.37 4.06
C LEU A 21 -6.01 -26.74 3.55
N GLU A 22 -5.00 -26.66 4.41
CA GLU A 22 -3.65 -26.27 4.06
C GLU A 22 -2.80 -27.52 3.84
N PHE A 23 -2.37 -27.72 2.59
CA PHE A 23 -1.43 -28.76 2.21
C PHE A 23 -0.03 -28.15 2.13
N VAL A 24 0.90 -28.66 2.93
CA VAL A 24 2.32 -28.32 2.86
C VAL A 24 3.05 -29.46 2.16
N VAL A 25 3.33 -29.27 0.88
CA VAL A 25 4.04 -30.23 0.02
C VAL A 25 5.54 -29.98 0.13
N ASN A 26 6.32 -31.03 0.40
CA ASN A 26 7.77 -30.95 0.49
C ASN A 26 8.41 -31.29 -0.87
N VAL A 27 8.78 -30.26 -1.61
CA VAL A 27 9.51 -30.39 -2.87
C VAL A 27 11.01 -30.36 -2.57
N ASN A 28 11.56 -31.52 -2.20
CA ASN A 28 13.00 -31.73 -1.97
C ASN A 28 13.63 -30.70 -1.00
N GLY A 29 13.03 -30.53 0.18
CA GLY A 29 13.48 -29.64 1.25
C GLY A 29 12.84 -28.25 1.22
N GLN A 30 12.14 -27.88 0.14
CA GLN A 30 11.41 -26.63 0.01
C GLN A 30 9.91 -26.85 0.20
N LYS A 31 9.27 -26.01 1.00
CA LYS A 31 7.84 -26.12 1.32
C LYS A 31 7.01 -25.34 0.30
N VAL A 32 6.06 -26.02 -0.32
CA VAL A 32 5.03 -25.44 -1.18
C VAL A 32 3.69 -25.55 -0.47
N VAL A 33 2.97 -24.44 -0.35
CA VAL A 33 1.68 -24.38 0.33
C VAL A 33 0.56 -24.30 -0.71
N ILE A 34 -0.41 -25.21 -0.61
CA ILE A 34 -1.60 -25.27 -1.47
C ILE A 34 -2.83 -25.24 -0.56
N LEU A 35 -3.80 -24.39 -0.88
CA LEU A 35 -5.04 -24.26 -0.11
C LEU A 35 -6.20 -24.87 -0.90
N SER A 36 -7.10 -25.56 -0.21
CA SER A 36 -8.39 -25.96 -0.80
C SER A 36 -9.36 -24.79 -0.92
N GLU A 37 -10.46 -25.02 -1.63
CA GLU A 37 -11.65 -24.16 -1.54
C GLU A 37 -12.17 -24.06 -0.09
N PRO A 38 -12.94 -23.01 0.26
CA PRO A 38 -13.57 -22.86 1.56
C PRO A 38 -14.47 -24.03 1.93
N LEU A 39 -14.44 -24.44 3.20
CA LEU A 39 -15.20 -25.54 3.77
C LEU A 39 -15.78 -25.12 5.12
N ASP A 40 -16.89 -25.74 5.50
CA ASP A 40 -17.33 -25.72 6.90
C ASP A 40 -16.36 -26.51 7.79
N GLU A 41 -16.45 -26.28 9.10
CA GLU A 41 -15.51 -26.86 10.06
C GLU A 41 -15.60 -28.39 10.17
N GLU A 42 -16.81 -28.96 10.08
CA GLU A 42 -17.01 -30.40 10.21
C GLU A 42 -16.47 -31.14 8.99
N GLU A 43 -16.76 -30.65 7.79
CA GLU A 43 -16.25 -31.18 6.54
C GLU A 43 -14.73 -31.04 6.46
N ALA A 44 -14.16 -29.91 6.89
CA ALA A 44 -12.72 -29.73 6.97
C ALA A 44 -12.07 -30.79 7.89
N LYS A 45 -12.62 -31.01 9.10
CA LYS A 45 -12.14 -32.05 10.03
C LYS A 45 -12.19 -33.45 9.43
N LYS A 46 -13.31 -33.79 8.79
CA LYS A 46 -13.50 -35.10 8.15
C LYS A 46 -12.49 -35.33 7.02
N ARG A 47 -12.29 -34.33 6.14
CA ARG A 47 -11.34 -34.45 5.03
C ARG A 47 -9.89 -34.55 5.49
N VAL A 48 -9.47 -33.74 6.46
CA VAL A 48 -8.11 -33.84 7.04
C VAL A 48 -7.84 -35.24 7.57
N ALA A 49 -8.76 -35.82 8.36
CA ALA A 49 -8.59 -37.15 8.93
C ALA A 49 -8.49 -38.27 7.86
N SER A 50 -9.13 -38.09 6.71
CA SER A 50 -9.00 -39.01 5.56
C SER A 50 -7.64 -38.84 4.87
N LEU A 51 -7.30 -37.61 4.49
CA LEU A 51 -6.13 -37.26 3.69
C LEU A 51 -4.80 -37.52 4.42
N GLN A 52 -4.76 -37.37 5.75
CA GLN A 52 -3.58 -37.67 6.56
C GLN A 52 -3.09 -39.12 6.42
N LYS A 53 -3.92 -40.06 5.94
CA LYS A 53 -3.56 -41.47 5.77
C LYS A 53 -2.68 -41.75 4.54
N PHE A 54 -2.69 -40.87 3.53
CA PHE A 54 -1.99 -41.10 2.26
C PHE A 54 -0.56 -40.58 2.27
N GLY A 55 -0.31 -39.42 2.89
CA GLY A 55 1.02 -38.83 3.08
C GLY A 55 1.76 -38.34 1.82
N HIS A 56 1.29 -38.69 0.62
CA HIS A 56 1.92 -38.36 -0.65
C HIS A 56 0.92 -37.85 -1.69
N CYS A 57 1.38 -36.92 -2.53
CA CYS A 57 0.65 -36.38 -3.67
C CYS A 57 1.47 -36.54 -4.95
N ARG A 58 0.79 -36.49 -6.09
CA ARG A 58 1.38 -36.62 -7.42
C ARG A 58 1.10 -35.39 -8.27
N VAL A 59 2.10 -34.94 -9.02
CA VAL A 59 1.93 -33.90 -10.03
C VAL A 59 1.33 -34.53 -11.29
N VAL A 60 0.19 -34.04 -11.75
CA VAL A 60 -0.50 -34.54 -12.96
C VAL A 60 -0.11 -33.73 -14.20
N GLY A 61 0.49 -32.55 -14.00
CA GLY A 61 0.73 -31.55 -15.06
C GLY A 61 -0.29 -30.42 -14.99
N GLY A 62 -0.19 -29.46 -15.89
CA GLY A 62 -1.09 -28.32 -15.95
C GLY A 62 -1.42 -27.95 -17.39
N PRO A 63 -2.40 -27.06 -17.61
CA PRO A 63 -2.67 -26.55 -18.94
C PRO A 63 -1.43 -25.88 -19.53
N ASP A 64 -1.17 -26.08 -20.82
CA ASP A 64 -0.07 -25.43 -21.57
C ASP A 64 -0.20 -23.91 -21.64
N HIS A 65 -1.32 -23.35 -21.17
CA HIS A 65 -1.59 -21.93 -21.19
C HIS A 65 -0.72 -21.19 -20.17
N VAL A 66 0.38 -20.64 -20.66
CA VAL A 66 1.22 -19.69 -19.94
C VAL A 66 0.75 -18.28 -20.25
N LYS A 67 0.25 -17.56 -19.25
CA LYS A 67 -0.02 -16.12 -19.38
C LYS A 67 1.21 -15.36 -18.89
N THR A 68 1.93 -14.74 -19.82
CA THR A 68 3.03 -13.82 -19.49
C THR A 68 2.47 -12.46 -19.11
N GLU A 69 2.88 -11.97 -17.95
CA GLU A 69 2.57 -10.63 -17.45
C GLU A 69 3.83 -9.77 -17.53
N THR A 70 3.65 -8.48 -17.87
CA THR A 70 4.73 -7.50 -17.88
C THR A 70 4.42 -6.38 -16.90
N VAL A 71 5.26 -6.25 -15.89
CA VAL A 71 5.24 -5.10 -14.97
C VAL A 71 6.19 -4.05 -15.51
N LYS A 72 5.64 -2.92 -15.93
CA LYS A 72 6.43 -1.79 -16.43
C LYS A 72 7.36 -1.29 -15.34
N ALA A 73 8.62 -1.07 -15.70
CA ALA A 73 9.53 -0.41 -14.79
C ALA A 73 9.02 1.01 -14.46
N PRO A 74 9.18 1.44 -13.20
CA PRO A 74 8.54 2.65 -12.71
C PRO A 74 9.09 3.89 -13.42
N ALA A 75 8.27 4.94 -13.51
CA ALA A 75 8.76 6.28 -13.83
C ALA A 75 9.50 6.89 -12.62
N GLY A 76 9.94 8.16 -12.75
CA GLY A 76 10.40 8.94 -11.62
C GLY A 76 9.34 8.97 -10.52
N ILE A 77 9.76 8.93 -9.26
CA ILE A 77 8.84 8.79 -8.14
C ILE A 77 8.26 10.15 -7.74
N ASN A 78 6.94 10.25 -7.66
CA ASN A 78 6.22 11.43 -7.19
C ASN A 78 5.92 11.32 -5.68
N SER A 79 5.23 12.30 -5.10
CA SER A 79 4.88 12.28 -3.67
C SER A 79 4.05 11.06 -3.30
N CYS A 80 2.95 10.81 -4.02
CA CYS A 80 2.01 9.73 -3.71
C CYS A 80 2.69 8.35 -3.80
N ASP A 81 3.48 8.10 -4.84
CA ASP A 81 4.23 6.87 -5.04
C ASP A 81 5.20 6.61 -3.88
N LEU A 82 5.95 7.63 -3.44
CA LEU A 82 6.85 7.48 -2.30
C LEU A 82 6.09 7.09 -1.02
N LEU A 83 4.93 7.69 -0.77
CA LEU A 83 4.10 7.37 0.39
C LEU A 83 3.54 5.94 0.31
N LYS A 84 3.01 5.54 -0.85
CA LYS A 84 2.46 4.21 -1.10
C LYS A 84 3.53 3.15 -0.92
N ASP A 85 4.69 3.31 -1.56
CA ASP A 85 5.76 2.33 -1.51
C ASP A 85 6.35 2.18 -0.10
N GLN A 86 6.55 3.30 0.60
CA GLN A 86 7.05 3.28 1.98
C GLN A 86 6.08 2.64 2.96
N SER A 87 4.77 2.85 2.76
CA SER A 87 3.73 2.18 3.54
C SER A 87 3.65 0.68 3.21
N LYS A 88 3.59 0.33 1.93
CA LYS A 88 3.39 -1.04 1.46
C LYS A 88 4.56 -1.97 1.78
N TYR A 89 5.78 -1.54 1.47
CA TYR A 89 6.95 -2.43 1.51
C TYR A 89 7.77 -2.29 2.79
N PHE A 90 7.67 -1.15 3.48
CA PHE A 90 8.48 -0.83 4.66
C PHE A 90 7.64 -0.54 5.91
N GLY A 91 6.30 -0.62 5.83
CA GLY A 91 5.39 -0.42 6.96
C GLY A 91 5.42 1.01 7.55
N ARG A 92 6.00 1.97 6.83
CA ARG A 92 6.22 3.34 7.32
C ARG A 92 4.96 4.18 7.14
N ARG A 93 4.60 4.94 8.17
CA ARG A 93 3.44 5.86 8.12
C ARG A 93 3.61 6.90 7.01
N PRO A 94 2.56 7.24 6.25
CA PRO A 94 2.64 8.28 5.22
C PRO A 94 3.16 9.63 5.74
N VAL A 95 2.70 10.11 6.90
CA VAL A 95 3.19 11.37 7.51
C VAL A 95 4.68 11.29 7.82
N ALA A 96 5.15 10.20 8.43
CA ALA A 96 6.56 10.01 8.73
C ALA A 96 7.42 9.99 7.46
N THR A 97 6.95 9.34 6.39
CA THR A 97 7.61 9.35 5.09
C THR A 97 7.69 10.76 4.51
N ALA A 98 6.60 11.53 4.54
CA ALA A 98 6.57 12.91 4.05
C ALA A 98 7.57 13.80 4.82
N ASP A 99 7.64 13.65 6.14
CA ASP A 99 8.58 14.40 6.98
C ASP A 99 10.03 14.01 6.71
N ILE A 100 10.32 12.72 6.54
CA ILE A 100 11.67 12.25 6.17
C ILE A 100 12.07 12.82 4.81
N ALA A 101 11.19 12.76 3.81
CA ALA A 101 11.45 13.28 2.48
C ALA A 101 11.72 14.80 2.51
N GLN A 102 10.95 15.55 3.31
CA GLN A 102 11.17 16.98 3.52
C GLN A 102 12.54 17.28 4.16
N ARG A 103 12.97 16.48 5.15
CA ARG A 103 14.30 16.62 5.76
C ARG A 103 15.42 16.28 4.79
N LEU A 104 15.26 15.23 3.98
CA LEU A 104 16.22 14.88 2.92
C LEU A 104 16.36 16.03 1.90
N TYR A 105 15.25 16.64 1.49
CA TYR A 105 15.27 17.84 0.64
C TYR A 105 16.00 19.01 1.31
N THR A 106 15.68 19.30 2.58
CA THR A 106 16.30 20.42 3.33
C THR A 106 17.81 20.23 3.52
N LYS A 107 18.27 18.98 3.63
CA LYS A 107 19.70 18.61 3.66
C LYS A 107 20.34 18.56 2.27
N ALA A 108 19.59 18.92 1.22
CA ALA A 108 19.99 18.85 -0.17
C ALA A 108 20.53 17.45 -0.52
N MET A 109 19.76 16.42 -0.20
CA MET A 109 20.01 15.03 -0.63
C MET A 109 19.13 14.67 -1.84
N THR A 110 17.91 15.20 -1.90
CA THR A 110 16.93 14.95 -2.96
C THR A 110 16.42 16.28 -3.54
N THR A 111 15.75 16.20 -4.69
CA THR A 111 14.85 17.26 -5.17
C THR A 111 13.66 17.44 -4.21
N TYR A 112 12.85 18.47 -4.48
CA TYR A 112 11.70 18.80 -3.64
C TYR A 112 10.69 17.64 -3.57
N SER A 113 10.23 17.33 -2.37
CA SER A 113 9.49 16.09 -2.07
C SER A 113 7.98 16.19 -2.24
N ARG A 114 7.47 17.33 -2.73
CA ARG A 114 6.05 17.54 -3.02
C ARG A 114 5.90 17.85 -4.51
N THR A 115 5.71 16.80 -5.28
CA THR A 115 5.55 16.85 -6.73
C THR A 115 4.67 15.73 -7.25
N GLU A 116 3.83 16.04 -8.24
CA GLU A 116 3.00 15.09 -8.98
C GLU A 116 3.70 14.59 -10.26
N THR A 117 4.78 15.26 -10.66
CA THR A 117 5.58 14.91 -11.84
C THR A 117 6.36 13.62 -11.62
N THR A 118 6.25 12.73 -12.59
CA THR A 118 7.00 11.46 -12.65
C THR A 118 8.02 11.44 -13.79
N LYS A 119 8.00 12.46 -14.67
CA LYS A 119 8.93 12.58 -15.80
C LYS A 119 10.24 13.24 -15.39
N HIS A 120 11.37 12.57 -15.61
CA HIS A 120 12.69 13.16 -15.35
C HIS A 120 12.99 14.32 -16.32
N PRO A 121 13.70 15.37 -15.85
CA PRO A 121 14.04 16.50 -16.70
C PRO A 121 15.11 16.12 -17.75
N ASN A 122 15.01 16.69 -18.95
CA ASN A 122 15.91 16.35 -20.07
C ASN A 122 17.38 16.73 -19.79
N ASP A 123 17.57 17.84 -19.08
CA ASP A 123 18.86 18.43 -18.68
C ASP A 123 19.40 17.87 -17.35
N MET A 124 18.82 16.78 -16.86
CA MET A 124 19.30 16.06 -15.68
C MET A 124 20.79 15.72 -15.80
N LYS A 125 21.59 16.24 -14.87
CA LYS A 125 23.05 16.03 -14.82
C LYS A 125 23.48 14.78 -14.05
N LEU A 126 22.57 14.17 -13.29
CA LEU A 126 22.86 12.95 -12.55
C LEU A 126 22.88 11.76 -13.51
N SER A 127 24.04 11.13 -13.67
CA SER A 127 24.14 9.86 -14.38
C SER A 127 23.86 8.67 -13.46
N VAL A 128 23.33 7.60 -14.05
CA VAL A 128 23.12 6.32 -13.37
C VAL A 128 24.42 5.78 -12.79
N TRP A 129 25.53 5.97 -13.49
CA TRP A 129 26.86 5.51 -13.08
C TRP A 129 27.39 6.25 -11.85
N GLN A 130 27.16 7.56 -11.77
CA GLN A 130 27.53 8.35 -10.59
C GLN A 130 26.73 7.91 -9.36
N LEU A 131 25.43 7.67 -9.52
CA LEU A 131 24.59 7.20 -8.43
C LEU A 131 24.97 5.78 -7.99
N ARG A 132 25.25 4.88 -8.95
CA ARG A 132 25.74 3.53 -8.69
C ARG A 132 27.03 3.55 -7.87
N ALA A 133 28.00 4.37 -8.27
CA ALA A 133 29.25 4.54 -7.51
C ALA A 133 28.99 5.01 -6.07
N ASN A 134 28.06 5.95 -5.89
CA ASN A 134 27.69 6.47 -4.57
C ASN A 134 27.06 5.41 -3.66
N LEU A 135 26.28 4.46 -4.21
CA LEU A 135 25.62 3.39 -3.44
C LEU A 135 26.58 2.25 -3.05
N LEU A 136 27.59 1.95 -3.89
CA LEU A 136 28.58 0.89 -3.62
C LEU A 136 29.44 1.17 -2.37
N HIS A 137 29.59 2.44 -1.97
CA HIS A 137 30.42 2.84 -0.83
C HIS A 137 29.78 2.58 0.55
N PHE A 138 28.54 2.09 0.60
CA PHE A 138 27.78 1.90 1.84
C PHE A 138 27.69 0.45 2.33
N LYS A 139 28.42 -0.47 1.70
CA LYS A 139 28.24 -1.91 1.96
C LYS A 139 28.68 -2.33 3.36
N LYS A 140 27.75 -2.96 4.08
CA LYS A 140 28.02 -4.08 4.98
C LYS A 140 27.29 -5.37 4.61
N ASP A 141 26.17 -5.33 3.86
CA ASP A 141 25.40 -6.53 3.57
C ASP A 141 24.95 -6.61 2.09
N ASP A 142 24.83 -7.83 1.58
CA ASP A 142 24.57 -8.26 0.21
C ASP A 142 23.19 -7.87 -0.39
N ASP A 143 22.52 -6.86 0.15
CA ASP A 143 21.07 -6.68 -0.04
C ASP A 143 20.66 -5.80 -1.24
N ILE A 144 21.62 -5.17 -1.92
CA ILE A 144 21.38 -4.53 -3.22
C ILE A 144 22.30 -5.21 -4.22
N GLY A 145 21.76 -6.21 -4.91
CA GLY A 145 22.44 -7.05 -5.90
C GLY A 145 22.86 -6.27 -7.14
N PHE A 146 23.74 -5.28 -7.01
CA PHE A 146 24.31 -4.56 -8.14
C PHE A 146 25.22 -5.48 -8.94
N SER A 147 24.65 -6.14 -9.95
CA SER A 147 25.41 -6.91 -10.92
C SER A 147 26.17 -5.97 -11.86
N PRO A 148 27.44 -6.27 -12.23
CA PRO A 148 28.15 -5.63 -13.34
C PRO A 148 27.32 -5.58 -14.63
N ASN A 149 26.43 -6.56 -14.83
CA ASN A 149 25.68 -6.78 -16.06
C ASN A 149 24.31 -6.09 -16.10
N MET A 150 23.97 -5.27 -15.10
CA MET A 150 22.72 -4.49 -15.12
C MET A 150 22.67 -3.56 -16.32
N ASN A 151 21.58 -3.65 -17.08
CA ASN A 151 21.35 -2.83 -18.26
C ASN A 151 20.58 -1.56 -17.87
N PHE A 152 21.21 -0.41 -18.10
CA PHE A 152 20.60 0.90 -17.88
C PHE A 152 20.50 1.65 -19.20
N ASN A 153 19.32 2.21 -19.46
CA ASN A 153 19.05 3.08 -20.58
C ASN A 153 18.46 4.39 -20.05
N GLU A 154 19.30 5.42 -19.97
CA GLU A 154 18.92 6.74 -19.46
C GLU A 154 17.88 7.44 -20.36
N GLU A 155 17.84 7.14 -21.66
CA GLU A 155 16.83 7.70 -22.57
C GLU A 155 15.44 7.17 -22.22
N LYS A 156 15.31 5.87 -21.95
CA LYS A 156 14.06 5.26 -21.47
C LYS A 156 13.55 5.89 -20.17
N ALA A 157 14.45 6.28 -19.27
CA ALA A 157 14.06 6.97 -18.04
C ALA A 157 13.46 8.36 -18.30
N LYS A 158 13.99 9.07 -19.30
CA LYS A 158 13.50 10.42 -19.69
C LYS A 158 12.18 10.35 -20.48
N GLU A 159 11.91 9.25 -21.17
CA GLU A 159 10.64 9.03 -21.89
C GLU A 159 9.47 8.69 -20.96
N ARG A 160 9.74 8.02 -19.84
CA ARG A 160 8.73 7.57 -18.88
C ARG A 160 8.16 8.72 -18.05
N GLY A 161 6.90 8.55 -17.64
CA GLY A 161 6.21 9.45 -16.71
C GLY A 161 5.54 10.64 -17.38
N ILE A 162 4.93 11.47 -16.55
CA ILE A 162 4.15 12.65 -16.95
C ILE A 162 4.77 13.87 -16.26
N ASN A 163 4.95 14.94 -17.03
CA ASN A 163 5.29 16.25 -16.48
C ASN A 163 3.99 16.99 -16.14
N ARG A 164 3.80 17.32 -14.86
CA ARG A 164 2.65 18.06 -14.34
C ARG A 164 2.91 19.57 -14.25
N GLY A 165 4.12 20.01 -14.60
CA GLY A 165 4.48 21.43 -14.68
C GLY A 165 4.81 22.07 -13.33
N ASP A 166 4.97 21.26 -12.28
CA ASP A 166 5.29 21.67 -10.91
C ASP A 166 6.80 21.61 -10.64
N HIS A 167 7.31 20.46 -10.21
CA HIS A 167 8.70 20.23 -9.83
C HIS A 167 9.20 18.94 -10.51
N PRO A 168 10.51 18.71 -10.62
CA PRO A 168 11.01 17.42 -11.06
C PRO A 168 10.61 16.31 -10.06
N PRO A 169 10.58 15.03 -10.50
CA PRO A 169 10.30 13.91 -9.60
C PRO A 169 11.27 13.89 -8.41
N ILE A 170 10.90 13.19 -7.34
CA ILE A 170 11.76 13.04 -6.17
C ILE A 170 12.96 12.16 -6.55
N MET A 171 14.13 12.78 -6.72
CA MET A 171 15.34 12.12 -7.20
C MET A 171 16.55 12.57 -6.39
N PRO A 172 17.59 11.73 -6.26
CA PRO A 172 18.81 12.13 -5.57
C PRO A 172 19.53 13.23 -6.37
N ILE A 173 20.27 14.11 -5.68
CA ILE A 173 21.04 15.17 -6.35
C ILE A 173 22.51 14.79 -6.63
N GLY A 174 22.86 13.50 -6.52
CA GLY A 174 24.19 12.99 -6.87
C GLY A 174 25.30 13.18 -5.83
N LYS A 175 24.98 13.66 -4.63
CA LYS A 175 25.95 13.78 -3.54
C LYS A 175 26.36 12.39 -3.01
N PRO A 176 27.67 12.12 -2.79
CA PRO A 176 28.13 10.86 -2.24
C PRO A 176 27.64 10.68 -0.80
N LEU A 177 26.81 9.66 -0.56
CA LEU A 177 26.23 9.42 0.76
C LEU A 177 27.30 9.20 1.83
N SER A 178 28.46 8.61 1.48
CA SER A 178 29.60 8.42 2.38
C SER A 178 30.07 9.70 3.08
N ARG A 179 29.91 10.87 2.45
CA ARG A 179 30.28 12.16 3.05
C ARG A 179 29.22 12.73 4.00
N PHE A 180 27.95 12.38 3.78
CA PHE A 180 26.79 12.97 4.45
C PHE A 180 26.09 12.04 5.44
N ALA A 181 26.40 10.74 5.41
CA ALA A 181 25.82 9.71 6.26
C ALA A 181 25.75 10.07 7.73
N ARG A 182 26.83 10.64 8.28
CA ARG A 182 26.92 11.07 9.68
C ARG A 182 25.90 12.13 10.10
N TYR A 183 25.29 12.82 9.13
CA TYR A 183 24.28 13.86 9.36
C TYR A 183 22.86 13.37 9.06
N LEU A 184 22.70 12.09 8.73
CA LEU A 184 21.43 11.48 8.42
C LEU A 184 21.06 10.47 9.51
N SER A 185 19.78 10.45 9.88
CA SER A 185 19.25 9.38 10.72
C SER A 185 19.20 8.06 9.93
N LYS A 186 19.08 6.94 10.65
CA LYS A 186 18.90 5.62 10.01
C LYS A 186 17.72 5.61 9.04
N GLU A 187 16.58 6.16 9.45
CA GLU A 187 15.37 6.23 8.61
C GLU A 187 15.57 7.11 7.37
N GLU A 188 16.29 8.22 7.50
CA GLU A 188 16.62 9.09 6.36
C GLU A 188 17.51 8.35 5.35
N ILE A 189 18.48 7.56 5.82
CA ILE A 189 19.33 6.72 4.96
C ILE A 189 18.48 5.66 4.24
N GLU A 190 17.58 4.98 4.94
CA GLU A 190 16.68 3.96 4.35
C GLU A 190 15.79 4.54 3.23
N VAL A 191 15.13 5.68 3.50
CA VAL A 191 14.26 6.34 2.51
C VAL A 191 15.10 6.89 1.35
N TYR A 192 16.26 7.48 1.62
CA TYR A 192 17.16 7.95 0.57
C TYR A 192 17.65 6.80 -0.32
N HIS A 193 18.04 5.65 0.26
CA HIS A 193 18.41 4.45 -0.49
C HIS A 193 17.27 3.96 -1.38
N TYR A 194 16.03 3.99 -0.88
CA TYR A 194 14.85 3.66 -1.68
C TYR A 194 14.68 4.62 -2.88
N ILE A 195 14.76 5.93 -2.65
CA ILE A 195 14.69 6.96 -3.71
C ILE A 195 15.77 6.72 -4.77
N CYS A 196 16.99 6.36 -4.36
CA CYS A 196 18.07 6.03 -5.28
C CYS A 196 17.77 4.78 -6.12
N ARG A 197 17.25 3.71 -5.49
CA ARG A 197 16.85 2.47 -6.20
C ARG A 197 15.70 2.72 -7.19
N ARG A 198 14.72 3.55 -6.82
CA ARG A 198 13.63 3.98 -7.70
C ARG A 198 14.11 4.79 -8.91
N PHE A 199 15.08 5.69 -8.70
CA PHE A 199 15.73 6.40 -9.79
C PHE A 199 16.43 5.44 -10.77
N LEU A 200 17.15 4.44 -10.26
CA LEU A 200 17.83 3.47 -11.11
C LEU A 200 16.85 2.58 -11.87
N ALA A 201 15.81 2.11 -11.19
CA ALA A 201 14.74 1.31 -11.77
C ALA A 201 14.07 2.00 -12.96
N SER A 202 13.95 3.33 -12.96
CA SER A 202 13.34 4.06 -14.08
C SER A 202 14.15 3.99 -15.38
N SER A 203 15.44 3.65 -15.28
CA SER A 203 16.33 3.41 -16.43
C SER A 203 16.46 1.92 -16.79
N MET A 204 15.80 1.01 -16.08
CA MET A 204 15.95 -0.44 -16.26
C MET A 204 14.83 -1.06 -17.12
N PRO A 205 15.05 -2.27 -17.68
CA PRO A 205 14.03 -3.05 -18.37
C PRO A 205 12.82 -3.38 -17.48
N ASP A 206 11.69 -3.64 -18.13
CA ASP A 206 10.47 -4.11 -17.47
C ASP A 206 10.69 -5.49 -16.82
N TYR A 207 9.91 -5.80 -15.79
CA TYR A 207 9.88 -7.11 -15.15
C TYR A 207 8.85 -7.99 -15.85
N GLN A 208 9.23 -9.23 -16.17
CA GLN A 208 8.35 -10.18 -16.85
C GLN A 208 8.31 -11.49 -16.08
N TYR A 209 7.11 -12.02 -15.94
CA TYR A 209 6.88 -13.32 -15.33
C TYR A 209 5.73 -14.06 -16.01
N SER A 210 5.80 -15.37 -15.94
CA SER A 210 4.82 -16.26 -16.51
C SER A 210 4.01 -16.91 -15.41
N ASN A 211 2.69 -16.71 -15.42
CA ASN A 211 1.78 -17.43 -14.54
C ASN A 211 1.62 -18.86 -15.04
N LYS A 212 2.00 -19.82 -14.20
CA LYS A 212 1.87 -21.25 -14.45
C LYS A 212 0.94 -21.88 -13.45
N VAL A 213 0.27 -22.94 -13.90
CA VAL A 213 -0.59 -23.77 -13.07
C VAL A 213 -0.09 -25.19 -13.20
N VAL A 214 0.05 -25.89 -12.08
CA VAL A 214 0.30 -27.33 -12.04
C VAL A 214 -0.77 -27.96 -11.16
N MET A 215 -1.35 -29.07 -11.60
CA MET A 215 -2.33 -29.82 -10.82
C MET A 215 -1.63 -30.87 -9.95
N PHE A 216 -1.98 -30.87 -8.67
CA PHE A 216 -1.64 -31.92 -7.72
C PHE A 216 -2.84 -32.81 -7.51
N GLU A 217 -2.64 -34.11 -7.65
CA GLU A 217 -3.55 -35.15 -7.18
C GLU A 217 -3.12 -35.54 -5.76
N MET A 218 -3.97 -35.20 -4.80
CA MET A 218 -3.81 -35.60 -3.41
C MET A 218 -4.35 -37.03 -3.22
N GLY A 219 -3.98 -37.65 -2.09
CA GLY A 219 -4.15 -39.10 -1.90
C GLY A 219 -5.52 -39.71 -2.21
N ASP A 220 -6.63 -39.02 -1.91
CA ASP A 220 -7.99 -39.51 -2.21
C ASP A 220 -8.50 -39.17 -3.62
N GLY A 221 -7.60 -38.72 -4.51
CA GLY A 221 -7.91 -38.24 -5.85
C GLY A 221 -8.32 -36.76 -5.90
N LEU A 222 -8.27 -36.03 -4.78
CA LEU A 222 -8.55 -34.60 -4.76
C LEU A 222 -7.54 -33.82 -5.64
N MET A 223 -8.05 -33.16 -6.65
CA MET A 223 -7.26 -32.35 -7.58
C MET A 223 -7.18 -30.90 -7.10
N LEU A 224 -5.98 -30.41 -6.84
CA LEU A 224 -5.74 -29.03 -6.40
C LEU A 224 -4.79 -28.29 -7.36
N PRO A 225 -5.16 -27.10 -7.84
CA PRO A 225 -4.27 -26.28 -8.64
C PRO A 225 -3.24 -25.60 -7.76
N TYR A 226 -1.97 -25.65 -8.17
CA TYR A 226 -0.91 -24.83 -7.65
C TYR A 226 -0.54 -23.76 -8.68
N LEU A 227 -0.93 -22.51 -8.39
CA LEU A 227 -0.63 -21.36 -9.22
C LEU A 227 0.65 -20.71 -8.71
N PHE A 228 1.59 -20.44 -9.62
CA PHE A 228 2.84 -19.76 -9.29
C PHE A 228 3.35 -18.91 -10.45
N ALA A 229 4.17 -17.92 -10.10
CA ALA A 229 4.91 -17.13 -11.07
C ALA A 229 6.30 -17.76 -11.32
N GLN A 230 6.66 -17.91 -12.58
CA GLN A 230 8.04 -18.12 -13.01
C GLN A 230 8.62 -16.79 -13.49
N HIS A 231 9.79 -16.39 -12.99
CA HIS A 231 10.42 -15.13 -13.37
C HIS A 231 11.17 -15.30 -14.70
N ASP A 232 10.76 -14.59 -15.74
CA ASP A 232 11.36 -14.71 -17.07
C ASP A 232 12.46 -13.65 -17.27
N VAL A 233 12.18 -12.41 -16.88
CA VAL A 233 13.13 -11.28 -16.93
C VAL A 233 12.98 -10.48 -15.63
N LEU A 234 14.03 -10.44 -14.79
CA LEU A 234 13.98 -9.70 -13.52
C LEU A 234 13.85 -8.18 -13.73
N GLY A 235 14.53 -7.62 -14.73
CA GLY A 235 14.48 -6.20 -15.05
C GLY A 235 14.76 -5.31 -13.83
N PHE A 236 13.97 -4.24 -13.67
CA PHE A 236 14.13 -3.29 -12.57
C PHE A 236 14.02 -3.90 -11.16
N THR A 237 13.45 -5.10 -11.02
CA THR A 237 13.30 -5.75 -9.70
C THR A 237 14.62 -6.27 -9.12
N GLU A 238 15.72 -6.25 -9.89
CA GLU A 238 17.06 -6.49 -9.33
C GLU A 238 17.47 -5.40 -8.32
N VAL A 239 17.00 -4.16 -8.50
CA VAL A 239 17.22 -3.06 -7.54
C VAL A 239 15.98 -2.77 -6.68
N LEU A 240 14.81 -3.29 -7.04
CA LEU A 240 13.56 -3.20 -6.26
C LEU A 240 12.94 -4.59 -6.06
N PRO A 241 13.57 -5.46 -5.25
CA PRO A 241 13.12 -6.84 -5.06
C PRO A 241 11.69 -6.96 -4.50
N GLU A 242 11.22 -5.95 -3.78
CA GLU A 242 9.86 -5.86 -3.25
C GLU A 242 8.75 -5.81 -4.32
N TYR A 243 9.09 -5.55 -5.58
CA TYR A 243 8.15 -5.63 -6.72
C TYR A 243 8.06 -7.04 -7.32
N LYS A 244 8.94 -7.97 -6.95
CA LYS A 244 8.88 -9.34 -7.46
C LYS A 244 7.62 -10.02 -6.94
N VAL A 245 6.89 -10.67 -7.85
CA VAL A 245 5.79 -11.53 -7.41
C VAL A 245 6.36 -12.79 -6.75
N ALA A 246 5.66 -13.26 -5.72
CA ALA A 246 6.05 -14.47 -5.00
C ALA A 246 6.19 -15.64 -5.97
N SER A 247 7.29 -16.37 -5.84
CA SER A 247 7.60 -17.54 -6.65
C SER A 247 8.19 -18.62 -5.74
N PRO A 248 7.90 -19.91 -6.00
CA PRO A 248 8.57 -21.00 -5.30
C PRO A 248 10.06 -21.12 -5.67
N GLY A 249 10.51 -20.39 -6.69
CA GLY A 249 11.90 -20.38 -7.16
C GLY A 249 12.20 -21.48 -8.17
N ASP A 250 13.21 -21.24 -9.01
CA ASP A 250 13.51 -22.07 -10.18
C ASP A 250 13.82 -23.53 -9.82
N THR A 251 14.40 -23.79 -8.66
CA THR A 251 14.72 -25.13 -8.16
C THR A 251 13.48 -25.96 -7.83
N VAL A 252 12.41 -25.32 -7.33
CA VAL A 252 11.12 -25.98 -7.10
C VAL A 252 10.44 -26.19 -8.44
N ILE A 253 10.36 -25.14 -9.27
CA ILE A 253 9.65 -25.15 -10.55
C ILE A 253 10.16 -26.27 -11.45
N ALA A 254 11.48 -26.44 -11.54
CA ALA A 254 12.11 -27.50 -12.35
C ALA A 254 11.70 -28.93 -11.93
N LYS A 255 11.18 -29.12 -10.72
CA LYS A 255 10.77 -30.42 -10.18
C LYS A 255 9.28 -30.69 -10.31
N LEU A 256 8.47 -29.69 -10.65
CA LEU A 256 7.03 -29.81 -10.81
C LEU A 256 6.66 -30.38 -12.19
N VAL A 257 7.13 -31.60 -12.47
CA VAL A 257 6.91 -32.30 -13.73
C VAL A 257 5.82 -33.37 -13.59
N PRO A 258 5.03 -33.67 -14.65
CA PRO A 258 4.04 -34.73 -14.62
C PRO A 258 4.64 -36.06 -14.15
N GLY A 259 3.96 -36.73 -13.22
CA GLY A 259 4.40 -37.98 -12.60
C GLY A 259 5.29 -37.81 -11.36
N ALA A 260 5.76 -36.61 -11.03
CA ALA A 260 6.55 -36.38 -9.82
C ALA A 260 5.70 -36.58 -8.55
N GLU A 261 6.27 -37.23 -7.54
CA GLU A 261 5.60 -37.50 -6.25
C GLU A 261 6.30 -36.79 -5.10
N PHE A 262 5.50 -36.26 -4.18
CA PHE A 262 6.00 -35.50 -3.03
C PHE A 262 5.23 -35.87 -1.76
N ALA A 263 5.92 -35.84 -0.62
CA ALA A 263 5.28 -35.95 0.68
C ALA A 263 4.53 -34.65 1.01
N TYR A 264 3.37 -34.76 1.66
CA TYR A 264 2.65 -33.59 2.17
C TYR A 264 2.14 -33.79 3.59
N THR A 265 1.92 -32.69 4.29
CA THR A 265 1.10 -32.65 5.51
C THR A 265 -0.14 -31.81 5.25
N VAL A 266 -1.27 -32.20 5.86
CA VAL A 266 -2.54 -31.46 5.74
C VAL A 266 -3.06 -31.03 7.12
N SER A 267 -3.49 -29.78 7.22
CA SER A 267 -4.07 -29.17 8.41
C SER A 267 -5.24 -28.26 8.07
N ILE A 268 -6.09 -27.98 9.06
CA ILE A 268 -7.19 -27.01 8.91
C ILE A 268 -6.65 -25.61 9.22
N LYS A 269 -7.02 -24.63 8.41
CA LYS A 269 -6.68 -23.22 8.63
C LYS A 269 -7.90 -22.34 8.44
N GLU A 270 -7.95 -21.19 9.12
CA GLU A 270 -8.97 -20.19 8.83
C GLU A 270 -8.79 -19.64 7.40
N TYR A 271 -9.88 -19.58 6.65
CA TYR A 271 -9.90 -19.00 5.31
C TYR A 271 -9.66 -17.50 5.44
N PRO A 272 -8.74 -16.90 4.65
CA PRO A 272 -8.45 -15.48 4.77
C PRO A 272 -9.70 -14.64 4.47
N HIS A 273 -10.22 -13.97 5.50
CA HIS A 273 -11.35 -13.03 5.38
C HIS A 273 -10.96 -11.78 4.56
N GLN A 274 -11.97 -11.07 4.05
CA GLN A 274 -11.78 -9.81 3.34
C GLN A 274 -11.05 -8.81 4.25
N LYS A 275 -9.83 -8.43 3.87
CA LYS A 275 -9.00 -7.51 4.63
C LYS A 275 -9.56 -6.09 4.57
N PHE A 276 -9.42 -5.34 5.65
CA PHE A 276 -9.63 -3.90 5.62
C PHE A 276 -8.60 -3.25 4.71
N LEU A 277 -8.90 -2.04 4.22
CA LEU A 277 -7.95 -1.30 3.40
C LEU A 277 -6.66 -1.05 4.16
N LEU A 278 -5.54 -1.28 3.49
CA LEU A 278 -4.22 -0.87 3.95
C LEU A 278 -4.03 0.63 3.68
N GLU A 279 -3.14 1.27 4.43
CA GLU A 279 -2.81 2.70 4.21
C GLU A 279 -2.48 3.00 2.75
N HIS A 280 -1.63 2.19 2.10
CA HIS A 280 -1.28 2.38 0.69
C HIS A 280 -2.46 2.19 -0.27
N GLU A 281 -3.38 1.27 0.01
CA GLU A 281 -4.59 1.06 -0.82
C GLU A 281 -5.56 2.24 -0.70
N LEU A 282 -5.62 2.88 0.47
CA LEU A 282 -6.37 4.13 0.63
C LEU A 282 -5.69 5.27 -0.15
N LEU A 283 -4.36 5.40 -0.09
CA LEU A 283 -3.61 6.39 -0.88
C LEU A 283 -3.87 6.22 -2.39
N GLU A 284 -3.84 4.98 -2.90
CA GLU A 284 -4.17 4.67 -4.30
C GLU A 284 -5.59 5.08 -4.67
N LYS A 285 -6.57 4.85 -3.79
CA LYS A 285 -7.95 5.31 -4.01
C LYS A 285 -8.05 6.83 -3.99
N MET A 286 -7.38 7.49 -3.06
CA MET A 286 -7.38 8.94 -2.95
C MET A 286 -6.81 9.61 -4.20
N GLU A 287 -5.68 9.11 -4.70
CA GLU A 287 -5.10 9.57 -5.98
C GLU A 287 -6.04 9.28 -7.15
N LYS A 288 -6.59 8.06 -7.25
CA LYS A 288 -7.52 7.68 -8.33
C LYS A 288 -8.76 8.56 -8.42
N TYR A 289 -9.27 9.02 -7.27
CA TYR A 289 -10.46 9.86 -7.19
C TYR A 289 -10.15 11.35 -6.96
N ASN A 290 -8.89 11.78 -7.13
CA ASN A 290 -8.45 13.17 -6.95
C ASN A 290 -8.87 13.78 -5.59
N VAL A 291 -8.76 12.97 -4.52
CA VAL A 291 -9.11 13.37 -3.15
C VAL A 291 -7.86 13.78 -2.40
N GLY A 292 -7.68 15.08 -2.25
CA GLY A 292 -6.50 15.66 -1.62
C GLY A 292 -5.37 15.89 -2.61
N THR A 293 -4.40 16.70 -2.20
CA THR A 293 -3.17 16.99 -2.95
C THR A 293 -1.97 16.36 -2.24
N ASP A 294 -0.83 16.27 -2.94
CA ASP A 294 0.45 15.74 -2.43
C ASP A 294 0.84 16.19 -1.01
N GLY A 295 0.53 17.44 -0.66
CA GLY A 295 0.84 17.98 0.66
C GLY A 295 -0.16 17.62 1.77
N THR A 296 -1.37 17.18 1.42
CA THR A 296 -2.48 16.95 2.37
C THR A 296 -2.81 15.48 2.57
N ILE A 297 -2.58 14.65 1.55
CA ILE A 297 -2.88 13.22 1.55
C ILE A 297 -2.27 12.49 2.77
N PRO A 298 -0.99 12.71 3.17
CA PRO A 298 -0.42 12.07 4.35
C PRO A 298 -1.23 12.31 5.63
N ASN A 299 -1.77 13.53 5.78
CA ASN A 299 -2.39 13.99 7.02
C ASN A 299 -3.81 13.47 7.20
N TYR A 300 -4.49 13.01 6.14
CA TYR A 300 -5.86 12.52 6.24
C TYR A 300 -5.94 11.24 7.08
N ILE A 301 -4.99 10.32 6.88
CA ILE A 301 -4.94 9.07 7.66
C ILE A 301 -4.69 9.37 9.14
N GLU A 302 -3.71 10.24 9.43
CA GLU A 302 -3.43 10.68 10.80
C GLU A 302 -4.63 11.40 11.42
N THR A 303 -5.34 12.24 10.65
CA THR A 303 -6.53 12.95 11.11
C THR A 303 -7.66 11.97 11.47
N MET A 304 -7.94 10.99 10.62
CA MET A 304 -8.97 9.99 10.89
C MET A 304 -8.64 9.13 12.11
N GLU A 305 -7.36 8.80 12.32
CA GLU A 305 -6.90 8.07 13.49
C GLU A 305 -7.01 8.93 14.75
N ARG A 306 -6.47 10.15 14.71
CA ARG A 306 -6.53 11.13 15.80
C ARG A 306 -7.97 11.39 16.24
N ASP A 307 -8.88 11.54 15.29
CA ASP A 307 -10.29 11.85 15.56
C ASP A 307 -11.09 10.60 15.99
N GLY A 308 -10.45 9.44 16.05
CA GLY A 308 -11.01 8.19 16.58
C GLY A 308 -11.95 7.47 15.61
N TYR A 309 -11.89 7.77 14.31
CA TYR A 309 -12.74 7.13 13.29
C TYR A 309 -12.16 5.82 12.76
N VAL A 310 -10.84 5.71 12.74
CA VAL A 310 -10.13 4.49 12.34
C VAL A 310 -9.03 4.19 13.34
N LYS A 311 -8.66 2.92 13.49
CA LYS A 311 -7.43 2.50 14.17
C LYS A 311 -6.53 1.86 13.14
N VAL A 312 -5.27 2.28 13.06
CA VAL A 312 -4.30 1.64 12.18
C VAL A 312 -3.67 0.47 12.91
N ASP A 313 -3.74 -0.72 12.33
CA ASP A 313 -3.03 -1.88 12.87
C ASP A 313 -1.51 -1.63 12.76
N PRO A 314 -0.75 -1.67 13.86
CA PRO A 314 0.66 -1.32 13.84
C PRO A 314 1.51 -2.32 13.04
N LYS A 315 1.05 -3.58 12.91
CA LYS A 315 1.77 -4.64 12.20
C LYS A 315 1.35 -4.71 10.74
N THR A 316 0.05 -4.76 10.48
CA THR A 316 -0.47 -4.97 9.13
C THR A 316 -0.66 -3.66 8.37
N ARG A 317 -0.72 -2.51 9.05
CA ARG A 317 -1.10 -1.20 8.49
C ARG A 317 -2.53 -1.15 7.94
N GLU A 318 -3.39 -2.08 8.37
CA GLU A 318 -4.82 -2.10 8.05
C GLU A 318 -5.57 -0.98 8.78
N LEU A 319 -6.45 -0.29 8.06
CA LEU A 319 -7.32 0.77 8.54
C LEU A 319 -8.62 0.16 9.06
N LYS A 320 -8.71 -0.09 10.36
CA LYS A 320 -9.89 -0.70 11.00
C LYS A 320 -10.88 0.39 11.42
N PRO A 321 -12.08 0.49 10.83
CA PRO A 321 -13.07 1.47 11.25
C PRO A 321 -13.48 1.23 12.70
N THR A 322 -13.56 2.29 13.51
CA THR A 322 -14.12 2.21 14.86
C THR A 322 -15.65 2.22 14.80
N GLY A 323 -16.31 1.82 15.88
CA GLY A 323 -17.77 1.97 15.98
C GLY A 323 -18.20 3.42 15.77
N LEU A 324 -17.40 4.40 16.24
CA LEU A 324 -17.67 5.81 16.02
C LEU A 324 -17.53 6.20 14.54
N GLY A 325 -16.47 5.74 13.85
CA GLY A 325 -16.28 5.98 12.43
C GLY A 325 -17.41 5.41 11.57
N ILE A 326 -17.87 4.19 11.91
CA ILE A 326 -19.02 3.56 11.26
C ILE A 326 -20.27 4.41 11.46
N LYS A 327 -20.56 4.82 12.71
CA LYS A 327 -21.72 5.68 13.02
C LYS A 327 -21.65 7.03 12.32
N MET A 328 -20.46 7.61 12.16
CA MET A 328 -20.27 8.85 11.41
C MET A 328 -20.65 8.69 9.93
N ILE A 329 -20.21 7.61 9.29
CA ILE A 329 -20.56 7.35 7.88
C ILE A 329 -22.04 7.00 7.74
N GLU A 330 -22.62 6.24 8.67
CA GLU A 330 -24.08 6.00 8.71
C GLU A 330 -24.87 7.32 8.80
N ALA A 331 -24.42 8.24 9.66
CA ALA A 331 -25.05 9.56 9.79
C ALA A 331 -24.97 10.36 8.50
N TYR A 332 -23.84 10.39 7.81
CA TYR A 332 -23.74 11.11 6.54
C TYR A 332 -24.50 10.45 5.38
N ARG A 333 -24.67 9.13 5.40
CA ARG A 333 -25.36 8.35 4.35
C ARG A 333 -26.85 8.12 4.62
N GLY A 334 -27.40 8.68 5.70
CA GLY A 334 -28.81 8.54 6.04
C GLY A 334 -29.74 9.04 4.92
N ARG A 335 -30.94 8.47 4.81
CA ARG A 335 -31.89 8.73 3.69
C ARG A 335 -32.30 10.19 3.52
N GLU A 336 -32.10 11.03 4.53
CA GLU A 336 -32.46 12.46 4.53
C GLU A 336 -31.25 13.40 4.38
N CYS A 337 -30.05 12.83 4.27
CA CYS A 337 -28.77 13.55 4.21
C CYS A 337 -27.91 13.05 3.04
N ILE A 338 -26.84 13.80 2.81
CA ILE A 338 -26.31 14.18 1.49
C ILE A 338 -25.34 13.10 0.99
N PRO A 339 -25.78 12.19 0.11
CA PRO A 339 -24.90 11.14 -0.41
C PRO A 339 -23.67 11.76 -1.08
N ASP A 340 -23.90 12.86 -1.81
CA ASP A 340 -22.90 13.60 -2.57
C ASP A 340 -21.71 14.05 -1.72
N MET A 341 -21.90 14.51 -0.47
CA MET A 341 -20.78 15.04 0.35
C MET A 341 -19.79 13.96 0.82
N VAL A 342 -20.23 12.70 0.91
CA VAL A 342 -19.36 11.57 1.24
C VAL A 342 -18.73 10.97 -0.02
N GLU A 343 -19.24 11.33 -1.19
CA GLU A 343 -18.70 10.88 -2.46
C GLU A 343 -17.43 11.66 -2.81
N ALA A 344 -16.40 10.93 -3.23
CA ALA A 344 -15.15 11.52 -3.70
C ALA A 344 -15.37 12.52 -4.83
N LYS A 345 -16.41 12.32 -5.66
CA LYS A 345 -16.79 13.21 -6.76
C LYS A 345 -17.12 14.63 -6.32
N TYR A 346 -17.69 14.83 -5.13
CA TYR A 346 -17.94 16.16 -4.61
C TYR A 346 -16.64 16.89 -4.28
N ARG A 347 -15.70 16.18 -3.66
CA ARG A 347 -14.35 16.72 -3.39
C ARG A 347 -13.59 17.00 -4.68
N GLU A 348 -13.65 16.09 -5.65
CA GLU A 348 -13.01 16.25 -6.96
C GLU A 348 -13.46 17.54 -7.66
N LYS A 349 -14.78 17.82 -7.71
CA LYS A 349 -15.31 19.08 -8.28
C LYS A 349 -14.74 20.33 -7.58
N PHE A 350 -14.59 20.27 -6.26
CA PHE A 350 -14.00 21.37 -5.51
C PHE A 350 -12.53 21.58 -5.87
N ILE A 351 -11.74 20.50 -5.96
CA ILE A 351 -10.33 20.57 -6.38
C ILE A 351 -10.19 21.12 -7.80
N GLN A 352 -11.03 20.64 -8.74
CA GLN A 352 -11.05 21.15 -10.12
C GLN A 352 -11.30 22.67 -10.15
N GLY A 353 -12.21 23.18 -9.32
CA GLY A 353 -12.44 24.63 -9.22
C GLY A 353 -11.23 25.41 -8.70
N ILE A 354 -10.45 24.84 -7.78
CA ILE A 354 -9.19 25.42 -7.31
C ILE A 354 -8.14 25.45 -8.44
N GLU A 355 -8.04 24.40 -9.25
CA GLU A 355 -7.14 24.36 -10.42
C GLU A 355 -7.55 25.37 -11.50
N GLU A 356 -8.84 25.57 -11.72
CA GLU A 356 -9.36 26.61 -12.62
C GLU A 356 -8.96 28.01 -12.14
N ILE A 357 -8.98 28.27 -10.83
CA ILE A 357 -8.49 29.52 -10.26
C ILE A 357 -6.97 29.66 -10.45
N ALA A 358 -6.21 28.61 -10.13
CA ALA A 358 -4.75 28.63 -10.26
C ALA A 358 -4.30 28.87 -11.71
N SER A 359 -5.07 28.38 -12.69
CA SER A 359 -4.82 28.59 -14.12
C SER A 359 -5.45 29.88 -14.69
N GLY A 360 -6.11 30.69 -13.85
CA GLY A 360 -6.75 31.95 -14.25
C GLY A 360 -8.04 31.79 -15.08
N LYS A 361 -8.60 30.58 -15.16
CA LYS A 361 -9.85 30.28 -15.88
C LYS A 361 -11.12 30.65 -15.11
N ARG A 362 -11.00 30.84 -13.78
CA ARG A 362 -12.13 31.14 -12.90
C ARG A 362 -11.76 32.17 -11.85
N ASP A 363 -12.69 33.08 -11.58
CA ASP A 363 -12.55 34.09 -10.53
C ASP A 363 -12.70 33.46 -9.13
N PHE A 364 -11.80 33.85 -8.23
CA PHE A 364 -11.76 33.34 -6.85
C PHE A 364 -13.03 33.71 -6.07
N VAL A 365 -13.48 34.97 -6.16
CA VAL A 365 -14.61 35.46 -5.36
C VAL A 365 -15.90 34.77 -5.76
N THR A 366 -16.11 34.58 -7.06
CA THR A 366 -17.25 33.87 -7.64
C THR A 366 -17.27 32.42 -7.17
N PHE A 367 -16.16 31.69 -7.34
CA PHE A 367 -16.04 30.30 -6.88
C PHE A 367 -16.26 30.15 -5.37
N TYR A 368 -15.70 31.07 -4.57
CA TYR A 368 -15.87 31.08 -3.12
C TYR A 368 -17.34 31.20 -2.74
N ASN A 369 -18.07 32.18 -3.31
CA ASN A 369 -19.47 32.40 -3.00
C ASN A 369 -20.36 31.22 -3.41
N GLU A 370 -20.12 30.64 -4.58
CA GLU A 370 -20.83 29.44 -5.06
C GLU A 370 -20.59 28.24 -4.15
N SER A 371 -19.32 27.98 -3.81
CA SER A 371 -18.92 26.87 -2.94
C SER A 371 -19.49 27.03 -1.53
N MET A 372 -19.44 28.24 -0.95
CA MET A 372 -20.00 28.52 0.37
C MET A 372 -21.51 28.36 0.40
N LYS A 373 -22.21 28.83 -0.64
CA LYS A 373 -23.66 28.66 -0.77
C LYS A 373 -24.04 27.17 -0.81
N ASP A 374 -23.30 26.38 -1.59
CA ASP A 374 -23.52 24.95 -1.70
C ASP A 374 -23.25 24.22 -0.38
N VAL A 375 -22.08 24.44 0.24
CA VAL A 375 -21.74 23.86 1.56
C VAL A 375 -22.76 24.25 2.63
N TYR A 376 -23.25 25.49 2.64
CA TYR A 376 -24.22 25.95 3.61
C TYR A 376 -25.61 25.31 3.43
N ALA A 377 -26.04 25.13 2.17
CA ALA A 377 -27.28 24.41 1.86
C ALA A 377 -27.22 22.96 2.37
N HIS A 378 -26.06 22.33 2.19
CA HIS A 378 -25.77 21.00 2.71
C HIS A 378 -25.75 20.96 4.25
N TYR A 379 -25.00 21.87 4.88
CA TYR A 379 -24.94 21.97 6.35
C TYR A 379 -26.32 22.09 6.99
N LYS A 380 -27.21 22.95 6.46
CA LYS A 380 -28.57 23.11 7.00
C LYS A 380 -29.37 21.82 7.03
N LYS A 381 -29.32 21.03 5.94
CA LYS A 381 -30.00 19.74 5.85
C LYS A 381 -29.41 18.74 6.84
N PHE A 382 -28.07 18.68 6.91
CA PHE A 382 -27.37 17.76 7.80
C PHE A 382 -27.63 18.08 9.28
N ALA A 383 -27.58 19.35 9.69
CA ALA A 383 -27.82 19.76 11.07
C ALA A 383 -29.22 19.34 11.57
N ALA A 384 -30.26 19.58 10.76
CA ALA A 384 -31.63 19.20 11.11
C ALA A 384 -31.85 17.67 11.17
N TYR A 385 -31.05 16.90 10.45
CA TYR A 385 -31.06 15.45 10.51
C TYR A 385 -30.23 14.91 11.69
N LEU A 386 -29.06 15.51 11.94
CA LEU A 386 -28.07 15.03 12.88
C LEU A 386 -28.62 14.96 14.31
N GLU A 387 -29.40 15.95 14.73
CA GLU A 387 -30.05 15.93 16.05
C GLU A 387 -30.95 14.70 16.23
N ARG A 388 -31.77 14.39 15.21
CA ARG A 388 -32.65 13.21 15.21
C ARG A 388 -31.84 11.91 15.19
N TYR A 389 -30.77 11.85 14.40
CA TYR A 389 -29.88 10.69 14.35
C TYR A 389 -29.20 10.42 15.70
N ILE A 390 -28.67 11.47 16.34
CA ILE A 390 -28.00 11.38 17.64
C ILE A 390 -28.98 10.87 18.70
N GLU A 391 -30.20 11.41 18.76
CA GLU A 391 -31.18 10.93 19.75
C GLU A 391 -31.58 9.48 19.48
N ALA A 392 -31.79 9.10 18.22
CA ALA A 392 -32.13 7.73 17.83
C ALA A 392 -31.02 6.71 18.14
N THR A 393 -29.74 7.11 18.05
CA THR A 393 -28.58 6.21 18.23
C THR A 393 -27.84 6.42 19.56
N LYS A 394 -28.39 7.24 20.46
CA LYS A 394 -27.77 7.67 21.73
C LYS A 394 -27.23 6.54 22.59
N LYS A 395 -27.96 5.43 22.69
CA LYS A 395 -27.54 4.25 23.47
C LYS A 395 -26.29 3.60 22.89
N GLU A 396 -26.16 3.55 21.57
CA GLU A 396 -25.01 3.01 20.85
C GLU A 396 -23.83 4.00 20.86
N LEU A 397 -24.10 5.31 20.74
CA LEU A 397 -23.07 6.36 20.73
C LEU A 397 -22.39 6.56 22.09
N LYS A 398 -23.14 6.46 23.19
CA LYS A 398 -22.60 6.73 24.55
C LYS A 398 -21.32 5.94 24.89
N PRO A 399 -21.24 4.60 24.68
CA PRO A 399 -20.00 3.86 24.92
C PRO A 399 -18.88 4.25 23.95
N LEU A 400 -19.20 4.54 22.69
CA LEU A 400 -18.22 4.91 21.65
C LEU A 400 -17.57 6.27 21.92
N VAL A 401 -18.36 7.25 22.37
CA VAL A 401 -17.85 8.57 22.77
C VAL A 401 -16.97 8.47 24.02
N LYS A 402 -17.33 7.60 24.97
CA LYS A 402 -16.49 7.34 26.14
C LYS A 402 -15.13 6.72 25.74
N GLU A 403 -15.13 5.79 24.80
CA GLU A 403 -13.90 5.20 24.25
C GLU A 403 -13.04 6.26 23.56
N LYS A 404 -13.63 7.14 22.74
CA LYS A 404 -12.93 8.27 22.12
C LYS A 404 -12.31 9.21 23.16
N ASN A 405 -13.07 9.64 24.17
CA ASN A 405 -12.53 10.54 25.20
C ASN A 405 -11.35 9.92 25.94
N ALA A 406 -11.38 8.61 26.19
CA ALA A 406 -10.25 7.90 26.76
C ALA A 406 -9.04 7.89 25.80
N HIS A 407 -9.26 7.61 24.52
CA HIS A 407 -8.23 7.68 23.49
C HIS A 407 -7.59 9.09 23.40
N ASP A 408 -8.40 10.15 23.38
CA ASP A 408 -7.93 11.53 23.29
C ASP A 408 -7.03 11.89 24.48
N SER A 409 -7.40 11.43 25.69
CA SER A 409 -6.57 11.61 26.89
C SER A 409 -5.21 10.90 26.82
N VAL A 410 -5.15 9.72 26.18
CA VAL A 410 -3.90 8.98 25.98
C VAL A 410 -3.02 9.72 24.97
N MET A 411 -3.58 10.13 23.84
CA MET A 411 -2.86 10.87 22.80
C MET A 411 -2.28 12.20 23.30
N GLU A 412 -3.01 12.90 24.15
CA GLU A 412 -2.54 14.15 24.76
C GLU A 412 -1.36 13.93 25.71
N ASN A 413 -1.40 12.86 26.51
CA ASN A 413 -0.29 12.46 27.37
C ASN A 413 0.96 12.05 26.56
N GLU A 414 0.80 11.33 25.46
CA GLU A 414 1.92 10.97 24.59
C GLU A 414 2.56 12.18 23.92
N LYS A 415 1.75 13.12 23.42
CA LYS A 415 2.26 14.40 22.86
C LYS A 415 3.04 15.20 23.90
N LYS A 416 2.58 15.21 25.14
CA LYS A 416 3.28 15.88 26.24
C LYS A 416 4.65 15.24 26.49
N LYS A 417 4.73 13.92 26.59
CA LYS A 417 6.00 13.18 26.75
C LYS A 417 6.96 13.45 25.59
N ALA A 418 6.47 13.41 24.35
CA ALA A 418 7.30 13.66 23.18
C ALA A 418 7.89 15.09 23.16
N ARG A 419 7.12 16.10 23.62
CA ARG A 419 7.62 17.47 23.80
C ARG A 419 8.70 17.55 24.87
N GLU A 420 8.49 16.91 26.02
CA GLU A 420 9.47 16.86 27.12
C GLU A 420 10.78 16.20 26.69
N GLU A 421 10.70 15.10 25.92
CA GLU A 421 11.89 14.42 25.36
C GLU A 421 12.62 15.28 24.31
N ALA A 422 11.89 15.96 23.44
CA ALA A 422 12.47 16.86 22.44
C ALA A 422 13.18 18.05 23.10
N GLU A 423 12.58 18.66 24.13
CA GLU A 423 13.20 19.71 24.92
C GLU A 423 14.46 19.23 25.64
N LYS A 424 14.44 17.99 26.16
CA LYS A 424 15.61 17.39 26.81
C LYS A 424 16.75 17.16 25.82
N LYS A 425 16.47 16.67 24.61
CA LYS A 425 17.49 16.52 23.54
C LYS A 425 18.07 17.87 23.12
N LEU A 426 17.22 18.89 22.94
CA LEU A 426 17.67 20.25 22.60
C LEU A 426 18.58 20.86 23.68
N LYS A 427 18.36 20.53 24.95
CA LYS A 427 19.23 20.95 26.07
C LYS A 427 20.55 20.17 26.15
N LEU A 428 20.63 18.98 25.57
CA LEU A 428 21.85 18.15 25.50
C LEU A 428 22.73 18.50 24.29
N GLU A 429 22.15 19.09 23.24
CA GLU A 429 22.84 19.55 22.03
C GLU A 429 23.35 21.01 22.12
N LYS A 430 22.93 21.75 23.16
CA LYS A 430 23.47 23.07 23.54
C LYS A 430 24.50 22.92 24.64
#